data_AF-A0A435XWE3-F1
#
_entry.id   AF-A0A435XWE3-F1
#
_cell.length_a   1.000
_cell.length_b   1.000
_cell.length_c   1.000
_cell.angle_alpha   90.00
_cell.angle_beta   90.00
_cell.angle_gamma   90.00
#
_symmetry.space_group_name_H-M   'P 1'
#
loop_
_entity.id
_entity.type
_entity.pdbx_description
1 polymer ?
#
loop_
_entity_poly.entity_id
_entity_poly.type
_entity_poly.pdbx_seq_one_letter_code
_entity_poly.pdbx_strand_id
1 'polypeptide(L)'
;KDGSHGIIRIQAGRQNGAIRIDVIDNGKGLPRENRQRLLEPYMTTREKGTGLGLAIVKKIVEDHGGRLELHDAPADFHDGRGAMISIILPPAAATAPRGESRAENERETEKVGNGV
;
A
#
# COMPACT_ATOMS: atom_id res chain seq x y z
N LYS A 1 32.81 6.23 3.49
CA LYS A 1 31.35 6.00 3.67
C LYS A 1 31.10 6.15 5.17
N ASP A 2 30.36 7.18 5.56
CA ASP A 2 29.92 7.37 6.95
C ASP A 2 29.19 6.09 7.39
N GLY A 3 29.68 5.47 8.46
CA GLY A 3 29.35 4.10 8.90
C GLY A 3 27.96 3.95 9.53
N SER A 4 26.99 4.80 9.19
CA SER A 4 25.62 4.64 9.67
C SER A 4 24.96 3.42 9.01
N HIS A 5 24.51 2.45 9.82
CA HIS A 5 23.70 1.34 9.34
C HIS A 5 22.40 1.86 8.72
N GLY A 6 21.99 1.28 7.58
CA GLY A 6 20.71 1.59 6.95
C GLY A 6 19.55 1.12 7.81
N ILE A 7 18.62 2.03 8.10
CA ILE A 7 17.46 1.78 8.96
C ILE A 7 16.19 2.12 8.17
N ILE A 8 15.20 1.23 8.26
CA ILE A 8 13.85 1.46 7.77
C ILE A 8 12.90 1.26 8.96
N ARG A 9 12.08 2.27 9.26
CA ARG A 9 11.01 2.20 10.24
C ARG A 9 9.68 2.15 9.50
N ILE A 10 8.84 1.19 9.87
CA ILE A 10 7.47 1.07 9.38
C ILE A 10 6.54 1.21 10.57
N GLN A 11 5.55 2.08 10.46
CA GLN A 11 4.50 2.25 11.47
C GLN A 11 3.15 2.34 10.77
N ALA A 12 2.11 1.83 11.43
CA ALA A 12 0.75 1.85 10.92
C ALA A 12 -0.24 2.15 12.05
N GLY A 13 -1.27 2.92 11.75
CA GLY A 13 -2.30 3.27 12.73
C GLY A 13 -3.54 3.87 12.09
N ARG A 14 -4.58 4.05 12.91
CA ARG A 14 -5.75 4.84 12.55
C ARG A 14 -5.51 6.31 12.91
N GLN A 15 -5.68 7.21 11.96
CA GLN A 15 -5.57 8.65 12.17
C GLN A 15 -6.66 9.36 11.36
N ASN A 16 -7.40 10.26 11.99
CA ASN A 16 -8.44 11.08 11.35
C ASN A 16 -9.45 10.24 10.53
N GLY A 17 -9.85 9.08 11.05
CA GLY A 17 -10.79 8.18 10.37
C GLY A 17 -10.19 7.36 9.21
N ALA A 18 -8.90 7.51 8.88
CA ALA A 18 -8.21 6.76 7.84
C ALA A 18 -7.18 5.79 8.44
N ILE A 19 -6.72 4.82 7.63
CA ILE A 19 -5.53 4.02 7.94
C ILE A 19 -4.33 4.74 7.35
N ARG A 20 -3.34 5.05 8.19
CA ARG A 20 -2.06 5.64 7.77
C ARG A 20 -0.95 4.63 8.00
N ILE A 21 -0.12 4.43 6.99
CA ILE A 21 1.09 3.60 7.05
C ILE A 21 2.25 4.48 6.61
N ASP A 22 3.21 4.70 7.51
CA ASP A 22 4.42 5.47 7.22
C ASP A 22 5.62 4.54 7.09
N VAL A 23 6.35 4.68 5.99
CA VAL A 23 7.64 4.02 5.73
C VAL A 23 8.72 5.09 5.73
N ILE A 24 9.64 5.01 6.68
CA ILE A 24 10.67 6.02 6.94
C ILE A 24 12.05 5.37 6.79
N ASP A 25 12.94 5.95 6.00
CA ASP A 25 14.34 5.52 5.88
C ASP A 25 15.31 6.62 6.31
N ASN A 26 16.54 6.25 6.69
CA ASN A 26 17.61 7.18 7.07
C ASN A 26 18.60 7.49 5.93
N GLY A 27 18.15 7.34 4.69
CA GLY A 27 18.96 7.50 3.50
C GLY A 27 19.18 8.95 3.09
N LYS A 28 19.44 9.16 1.80
CA LYS A 28 19.73 10.48 1.23
C LYS A 28 18.54 11.45 1.21
N GLY A 29 17.33 10.93 1.49
CA GLY A 29 16.09 11.68 1.41
C GLY A 29 15.57 11.92 -0.01
N LEU A 30 14.54 12.74 -0.10
CA LEU A 30 13.83 13.06 -1.33
C LEU A 30 14.43 14.32 -1.99
N PRO A 31 14.35 14.46 -3.32
CA PRO A 31 14.61 15.73 -3.99
C PRO A 31 13.71 16.83 -3.40
N ARG A 32 14.28 18.03 -3.22
CA ARG A 32 13.54 19.22 -2.77
C ARG A 32 12.58 19.74 -3.83
N GLU A 33 13.02 19.71 -5.08
CA GLU A 33 12.24 20.14 -6.24
C GLU A 33 11.60 18.95 -6.94
N ASN A 34 10.42 19.16 -7.52
CA ASN A 34 9.73 18.18 -8.36
C ASN A 34 9.53 16.80 -7.72
N ARG A 35 9.39 16.75 -6.38
CA ARG A 35 9.20 15.51 -5.60
C ARG A 35 8.07 14.63 -6.13
N GLN A 36 6.99 15.24 -6.63
CA GLN A 36 5.85 14.51 -7.19
C GLN A 36 6.21 13.69 -8.43
N ARG A 37 7.24 14.09 -9.19
CA ARG A 37 7.71 13.33 -10.35
C ARG A 37 8.29 11.97 -9.98
N LEU A 38 8.69 11.75 -8.72
CA LEU A 38 9.10 10.43 -8.25
C LEU A 38 7.99 9.36 -8.37
N LEU A 39 6.74 9.80 -8.51
CA LEU A 39 5.60 8.91 -8.71
C LEU A 39 5.30 8.64 -10.20
N GLU A 40 6.03 9.27 -11.12
CA GLU A 40 5.91 9.03 -12.56
C GLU A 40 6.61 7.70 -12.93
N PRO A 41 6.04 6.92 -13.86
CA PRO A 41 6.71 5.74 -14.40
C PRO A 41 8.09 6.08 -14.95
N TYR A 42 9.05 5.17 -14.76
CA TYR A 42 10.43 5.28 -15.23
C TYR A 42 11.26 6.41 -14.63
N MET A 43 10.73 7.14 -13.65
CA MET A 43 11.50 8.15 -12.95
C MET A 43 12.47 7.50 -11.96
N THR A 44 13.77 7.70 -12.16
CA THR A 44 14.83 7.19 -11.28
C THR A 44 16.03 8.12 -11.29
N THR A 45 16.73 8.20 -10.15
CA THR A 45 18.03 8.88 -10.03
C THR A 45 19.19 7.89 -9.88
N ARG A 46 18.92 6.59 -10.01
CA ARG A 46 19.90 5.51 -9.85
C ARG A 46 20.36 5.01 -11.22
N GLU A 47 21.65 4.73 -11.37
CA GLU A 47 22.22 4.10 -12.57
C GLU A 47 21.58 2.74 -12.88
N LYS A 48 21.19 2.00 -11.85
CA LYS A 48 20.47 0.73 -11.95
C LYS A 48 19.13 0.82 -11.21
N GLY A 49 18.04 0.64 -11.95
CA GLY A 49 16.67 0.64 -11.43
C GLY A 49 15.69 1.13 -12.49
N THR A 50 14.57 0.44 -12.66
CA THR A 50 13.60 0.75 -13.73
C THR A 50 12.78 2.01 -13.46
N GLY A 51 12.80 2.55 -12.24
CA GLY A 51 11.98 3.70 -11.85
C GLY A 51 10.47 3.40 -11.74
N LEU A 52 10.07 2.12 -11.74
CA LEU A 52 8.64 1.75 -11.70
C LEU A 52 8.07 1.59 -10.28
N GLY A 53 8.91 1.42 -9.26
CA GLY A 53 8.46 1.04 -7.92
C GLY A 53 7.41 1.97 -7.32
N LEU A 54 7.69 3.27 -7.21
CA LEU A 54 6.75 4.24 -6.65
C LEU A 54 5.52 4.47 -7.54
N ALA A 55 5.66 4.37 -8.86
CA ALA A 55 4.54 4.44 -9.78
C ALA A 55 3.55 3.28 -9.58
N ILE A 56 4.07 2.06 -9.37
CA ILE A 56 3.25 0.88 -9.04
C ILE A 56 2.56 1.07 -7.69
N VAL A 57 3.28 1.51 -6.65
CA VAL A 57 2.68 1.75 -5.33
C VAL A 57 1.60 2.82 -5.42
N LYS A 58 1.83 3.92 -6.15
CA LYS A 58 0.81 4.97 -6.37
C LYS A 58 -0.44 4.36 -6.98
N LYS A 59 -0.30 3.60 -8.07
CA LYS A 59 -1.44 2.99 -8.76
C LYS A 59 -2.21 2.03 -7.84
N ILE A 60 -1.51 1.17 -7.11
CA ILE A 60 -2.14 0.24 -6.16
C ILE A 60 -2.90 1.01 -5.09
N VAL A 61 -2.31 2.06 -4.50
CA VAL A 61 -2.95 2.84 -3.45
C VAL A 61 -4.18 3.59 -3.98
N GLU A 62 -4.09 4.18 -5.17
CA GLU A 62 -5.22 4.84 -5.85
C GLU A 62 -6.36 3.85 -6.15
N ASP A 63 -6.03 2.63 -6.60
CA ASP A 63 -7.03 1.58 -6.86
C ASP A 63 -7.76 1.12 -5.59
N HIS A 64 -7.16 1.34 -4.40
CA HIS A 64 -7.80 1.13 -3.10
C HIS A 64 -8.49 2.38 -2.55
N GLY A 65 -8.66 3.44 -3.36
CA GLY A 65 -9.28 4.70 -2.95
C GLY A 65 -8.44 5.52 -1.98
N GLY A 66 -7.14 5.22 -1.87
CA GLY A 66 -6.20 5.92 -1.02
C GLY A 66 -5.39 6.98 -1.77
N ARG A 67 -4.37 7.49 -1.07
CA ARG A 67 -3.35 8.39 -1.64
C ARG A 67 -1.98 8.17 -1.01
N LEU A 68 -0.94 8.62 -1.71
CA LEU A 68 0.42 8.72 -1.18
C LEU A 68 0.77 10.16 -0.83
N GLU A 69 1.54 10.35 0.23
CA GLU A 69 2.23 11.60 0.53
C GLU A 69 3.73 11.35 0.69
N LEU A 70 4.53 12.34 0.30
CA LEU A 70 5.99 12.24 0.29
C LEU A 70 6.58 13.37 1.14
N HIS A 71 7.21 12.98 2.23
CA HIS A 71 7.74 13.87 3.25
C HIS A 71 9.23 13.60 3.47
N ASP A 72 9.93 14.55 4.06
CA ASP A 72 11.24 14.25 4.65
C ASP A 72 11.05 13.43 5.93
N ALA A 73 12.08 12.73 6.38
CA ALA A 73 12.01 12.02 7.64
C ALA A 73 11.72 12.99 8.81
N PRO A 74 10.95 12.57 9.84
CA PRO A 74 10.62 13.44 10.96
C PRO A 74 11.87 13.74 11.81
N ALA A 75 11.88 14.88 12.50
CA ALA A 75 13.04 15.35 13.26
C ALA A 75 13.48 14.39 14.38
N ASP A 76 12.56 13.60 14.93
CA ASP A 76 12.80 12.57 15.94
C ASP A 76 13.35 11.25 15.37
N PHE A 77 13.57 11.18 14.05
CA PHE A 77 14.19 10.06 13.34
C PHE A 77 15.44 10.54 12.60
N HIS A 78 16.63 10.15 13.09
CA HIS A 78 17.92 10.49 12.48
C HIS A 78 18.07 11.99 12.14
N ASP A 79 17.65 12.87 13.07
CA ASP A 79 17.70 14.33 12.91
C ASP A 79 16.97 14.84 11.66
N GLY A 80 15.91 14.14 11.23
CA GLY A 80 15.16 14.45 10.02
C GLY A 80 15.85 14.05 8.71
N ARG A 81 16.96 13.29 8.78
CA ARG A 81 17.64 12.77 7.59
C ARG A 81 16.89 11.57 7.03
N GLY A 82 16.52 11.68 5.75
CA GLY A 82 15.97 10.59 4.97
C GLY A 82 14.61 10.92 4.40
N ALA A 83 13.83 9.90 4.06
CA ALA A 83 12.53 10.06 3.43
C ALA A 83 11.44 9.40 4.27
N MET A 84 10.23 9.95 4.18
CA MET A 84 9.01 9.33 4.68
C MET A 84 7.99 9.25 3.55
N ILE A 85 7.52 8.04 3.26
CA ILE A 85 6.39 7.79 2.36
C ILE A 85 5.19 7.40 3.22
N SER A 86 4.11 8.14 3.06
CA SER A 86 2.87 7.93 3.80
C SER A 86 1.79 7.40 2.88
N ILE A 87 1.31 6.19 3.17
CA ILE A 87 0.16 5.58 2.51
C ILE A 87 -1.07 5.89 3.37
N ILE A 88 -2.05 6.60 2.80
CA ILE A 88 -3.33 6.87 3.45
C ILE A 88 -4.42 6.11 2.72
N LEU A 89 -5.07 5.18 3.41
CA LEU A 89 -6.16 4.37 2.89
C LEU A 89 -7.46 4.71 3.62
N PRO A 90 -8.61 4.64 2.94
CA PRO A 90 -9.90 4.71 3.61
C PRO A 90 -10.00 3.60 4.66
N PRO A 91 -10.76 3.81 5.75
CA PRO A 91 -11.02 2.74 6.70
C PRO A 91 -11.72 1.60 5.96
N ALA A 92 -11.40 0.35 6.31
CA ALA A 92 -12.16 -0.78 5.80
C ALA A 92 -13.65 -0.52 6.08
N ALA A 93 -14.49 -0.59 5.04
CA ALA A 93 -15.92 -0.64 5.22
C ALA A 93 -16.18 -1.75 6.24
N ALA A 94 -16.92 -1.45 7.32
CA ALA A 94 -17.30 -2.45 8.28
C ALA A 94 -17.89 -3.61 7.48
N THR A 95 -17.21 -4.76 7.48
CA THR A 95 -17.69 -5.89 6.71
C THR A 95 -19.02 -6.23 7.38
N ALA A 96 -20.15 -5.96 6.71
CA ALA A 96 -21.40 -6.55 7.13
C ALA A 96 -21.12 -8.06 7.23
N PRO A 97 -21.55 -8.75 8.31
CA PRO A 97 -21.29 -10.17 8.46
C PRO A 97 -21.71 -10.85 7.17
N ARG A 98 -20.74 -11.52 6.54
CA ARG A 98 -20.93 -12.18 5.25
C ARG A 98 -21.97 -13.26 5.52
N GLY A 99 -23.22 -12.99 5.17
CA GLY A 99 -24.33 -13.88 5.44
C GLY A 99 -24.01 -15.27 4.93
N GLU A 100 -24.07 -16.25 5.84
CA GLU A 100 -24.06 -17.66 5.50
C GLU A 100 -25.22 -17.92 4.52
N SER A 101 -24.90 -18.20 3.26
CA SER A 101 -25.84 -18.89 2.38
C SER A 101 -25.09 -19.61 1.27
N ARG A 102 -24.88 -20.91 1.51
CA ARG A 102 -25.12 -21.97 0.53
C ARG A 102 -25.25 -23.29 1.29
N ALA A 103 -26.36 -23.43 2.00
CA ALA A 103 -26.93 -24.75 2.23
C ALA A 103 -27.57 -25.21 0.91
N GLU A 104 -27.18 -26.42 0.50
CA GLU A 104 -28.02 -27.46 -0.12
C GLU A 104 -28.88 -27.05 -1.32
N ASN A 105 -28.50 -27.53 -2.52
CA ASN A 105 -29.51 -27.91 -3.51
C ASN A 105 -29.33 -29.37 -3.87
N GLU A 106 -30.46 -30.06 -3.80
CA GLU A 106 -30.68 -31.48 -3.63
C GLU A 106 -30.26 -32.33 -4.83
N ARG A 107 -29.89 -33.58 -4.55
CA ARG A 107 -29.75 -34.63 -5.55
C ARG A 107 -31.15 -35.09 -5.95
N GLU A 108 -31.56 -34.81 -7.18
CA GLU A 108 -32.75 -35.41 -7.76
C GLU A 108 -32.34 -36.74 -8.43
N THR A 109 -32.76 -37.87 -7.84
CA THR A 109 -32.62 -39.20 -8.45
C THR A 109 -33.79 -39.45 -9.38
N GLU A 110 -33.55 -39.50 -10.69
CA GLU A 110 -34.52 -39.95 -11.67
C GLU A 110 -34.78 -41.47 -11.53
N LYS A 111 -36.00 -41.85 -11.15
CA LYS A 111 -36.51 -43.22 -11.34
C LYS A 111 -37.25 -43.27 -12.68
N VAL A 112 -36.68 -43.97 -13.66
CA VAL A 112 -37.35 -44.28 -14.93
C VAL A 112 -38.30 -45.46 -14.71
N GLY A 113 -39.60 -45.22 -14.85
CA GLY A 113 -40.62 -46.27 -14.90
C GLY A 113 -40.88 -46.68 -16.35
N ASN A 114 -40.42 -47.87 -16.75
CA ASN A 114 -40.84 -48.50 -18.00
C ASN A 114 -42.22 -49.14 -17.82
N GLY A 115 -43.22 -48.65 -18.57
CA GLY A 115 -44.52 -49.30 -18.72
C GLY A 115 -44.43 -50.50 -19.67
N VAL A 116 -45.17 -51.56 -19.31
CA VAL A 116 -45.56 -52.68 -20.19
C VAL A 116 -46.94 -52.37 -20.76
#